data_AF-A0A6U3RWT2-F1
#
_entry.id   AF-A0A6U3RWT2-F1
#
_cell.length_a   1.000
_cell.length_b   1.000
_cell.length_c   1.000
_cell.angle_alpha   90.00
_cell.angle_beta   90.00
_cell.angle_gamma   90.00
#
_symmetry.space_group_name_H-M   'P 1'
#
loop_
_entity.id
_entity.type
_entity.pdbx_description
1 polymer ?
#
loop_
_entity_poly.entity_id
_entity_poly.type
_entity_poly.pdbx_seq_one_letter_code
_entity_poly.pdbx_strand_id
1 'polypeptide(L)'
;MTFIHQSARIVMQFDMENMQQATDAVTNSSAEELHAHAAEMRSNPGAIRAAVPAMMGLTDEQIREAADNIERMAEDADLLKETAQKVKGMSEEDVQRMNTHNPPPKTSNGLGPGDRVRLIGLTGAAGLHNGKVGMIARVHNVNCALVAVEGFPKPIALKPENLELVDSAARGPSVGSLKSNAQAMKAMDGAKLRAQAKMMREMDPAALRKLNPAFASMTNEEIKMAADQMEQLADNPELRKQAVAEIEGYTPEQLAKHNDAAAQQRYLRSFEPGHMKEAADEMMATPPEELKEQAAQMRSDPAKVRATVPAMAHLSDEQICAAADNLDRMADNSSLLEETSSKIQGYATAQITDRMGKLYSADSAAAGEARMEELYGGLGSAATGEEEETPDLGGETSKKKKKNKRKKKKGKGGGGQPKEI
;
A
#
# COMPACT_ATOMS: atom_id res chain seq x y z
N MET A 1 -23.64 -21.47 23.42
CA MET A 1 -23.23 -21.27 22.00
C MET A 1 -22.79 -19.84 21.66
N THR A 2 -23.24 -18.79 22.36
CA THR A 2 -22.81 -17.39 22.14
C THR A 2 -21.38 -17.06 22.59
N PHE A 3 -20.79 -17.87 23.49
CA PHE A 3 -19.45 -17.67 24.07
C PHE A 3 -18.29 -18.24 23.22
N ILE A 4 -18.52 -19.34 22.47
CA ILE A 4 -17.54 -19.89 21.51
C ILE A 4 -17.23 -18.87 20.39
N HIS A 5 -18.19 -17.98 20.09
CA HIS A 5 -18.01 -16.91 19.11
C HIS A 5 -17.08 -15.77 19.59
N GLN A 6 -16.91 -15.53 20.89
CA GLN A 6 -16.06 -14.43 21.38
C GLN A 6 -14.57 -14.81 21.40
N SER A 7 -14.25 -16.03 21.83
CA SER A 7 -12.87 -16.56 21.81
C SER A 7 -12.35 -16.70 20.38
N ALA A 8 -13.21 -17.15 19.45
CA ALA A 8 -12.87 -17.22 18.03
C ALA A 8 -12.68 -15.82 17.39
N ARG A 9 -13.35 -14.78 17.90
CA ARG A 9 -13.23 -13.40 17.38
C ARG A 9 -11.86 -12.77 17.61
N ILE A 10 -11.17 -13.15 18.68
CA ILE A 10 -9.79 -12.71 18.98
C ILE A 10 -8.79 -13.32 17.99
N VAL A 11 -9.12 -14.48 17.40
CA VAL A 11 -8.31 -15.22 16.42
C VAL A 11 -8.69 -14.88 14.96
N MET A 12 -9.82 -14.23 14.71
CA MET A 12 -10.36 -13.98 13.36
C MET A 12 -9.85 -12.69 12.66
N GLN A 13 -8.90 -11.96 13.25
CA GLN A 13 -8.28 -10.79 12.60
C GLN A 13 -6.92 -11.10 11.93
N PHE A 14 -6.56 -12.38 11.86
CA PHE A 14 -5.29 -12.86 11.35
C PHE A 14 -5.38 -13.37 9.90
N ASP A 15 -4.26 -13.28 9.19
CA ASP A 15 -4.00 -13.98 7.94
C ASP A 15 -4.34 -15.49 8.08
N MET A 16 -4.93 -16.12 7.06
CA MET A 16 -5.35 -17.53 7.13
C MET A 16 -4.18 -18.45 7.50
N GLU A 17 -2.97 -18.11 7.04
CA GLU A 17 -1.76 -18.85 7.35
C GLU A 17 -1.39 -18.78 8.84
N ASN A 18 -1.57 -17.63 9.48
CA ASN A 18 -1.38 -17.45 10.92
C ASN A 18 -2.47 -18.14 11.74
N MET A 19 -3.70 -18.22 11.20
CA MET A 19 -4.80 -18.94 11.83
C MET A 19 -4.57 -20.46 11.80
N GLN A 20 -4.07 -20.99 10.69
CA GLN A 20 -3.70 -22.39 10.57
C GLN A 20 -2.56 -22.74 11.53
N GLN A 21 -1.51 -21.92 11.58
CA GLN A 21 -0.41 -22.09 12.54
C GLN A 21 -0.86 -22.02 14.00
N ALA A 22 -1.77 -21.09 14.34
CA ALA A 22 -2.34 -20.99 15.68
C ALA A 22 -3.22 -22.21 16.02
N THR A 23 -4.00 -22.70 15.06
CA THR A 23 -4.83 -23.91 15.24
C THR A 23 -3.94 -25.14 15.43
N ASP A 24 -2.91 -25.29 14.60
CA ASP A 24 -1.98 -26.40 14.68
C ASP A 24 -1.18 -26.36 16.00
N ALA A 25 -0.75 -25.18 16.45
CA ALA A 25 -0.12 -25.00 17.75
C ALA A 25 -1.05 -25.46 18.90
N VAL A 26 -2.31 -25.01 18.91
CA VAL A 26 -3.28 -25.40 19.95
C VAL A 26 -3.59 -26.91 19.90
N THR A 27 -3.69 -27.52 18.72
CA THR A 27 -3.96 -28.96 18.59
C THR A 27 -2.79 -29.85 18.96
N ASN A 28 -1.56 -29.34 18.84
CA ASN A 28 -0.33 -30.07 19.14
C ASN A 28 0.18 -29.80 20.57
N SER A 29 -0.33 -28.77 21.24
CA SER A 29 -0.02 -28.50 22.64
C SER A 29 -0.67 -29.52 23.57
N SER A 30 0.08 -29.96 24.57
CA SER A 30 -0.43 -30.76 25.67
C SER A 30 -1.31 -29.93 26.61
N ALA A 31 -2.18 -30.58 27.39
CA ALA A 31 -2.98 -29.89 28.41
C ALA A 31 -2.09 -29.13 29.42
N GLU A 32 -0.94 -29.70 29.78
CA GLU A 32 0.03 -29.06 30.68
C GLU A 32 0.60 -27.77 30.08
N GLU A 33 0.90 -27.75 28.78
CA GLU A 33 1.37 -26.55 28.08
C GLU A 33 0.29 -25.47 28.00
N LEU A 34 -0.97 -25.86 27.77
CA LEU A 34 -2.10 -24.92 27.75
C LEU A 34 -2.37 -24.33 29.14
N HIS A 35 -2.28 -25.13 30.21
CA HIS A 35 -2.34 -24.64 31.59
C HIS A 35 -1.20 -23.68 31.91
N ALA A 36 0.04 -24.01 31.51
CA ALA A 36 1.19 -23.15 31.70
C ALA A 36 1.03 -21.81 30.96
N HIS A 37 0.52 -21.85 29.73
CA HIS A 37 0.27 -20.65 28.94
C HIS A 37 -0.86 -19.78 29.54
N ALA A 38 -1.95 -20.38 30.01
CA ALA A 38 -3.01 -19.66 30.72
C ALA A 38 -2.49 -19.00 32.01
N ALA A 39 -1.65 -19.70 32.77
CA ALA A 39 -1.02 -19.13 33.97
C ALA A 39 -0.09 -17.95 33.63
N GLU A 40 0.67 -18.03 32.54
CA GLU A 40 1.49 -16.93 32.03
C GLU A 40 0.63 -15.71 31.65
N MET A 41 -0.47 -15.93 30.91
CA MET A 41 -1.39 -14.86 30.52
C MET A 41 -2.04 -14.14 31.72
N ARG A 42 -2.39 -14.86 32.78
CA ARG A 42 -2.92 -14.26 34.01
C ARG A 42 -1.89 -13.43 34.77
N SER A 43 -0.68 -13.98 34.89
CA SER A 43 0.38 -13.38 35.70
C SER A 43 1.01 -12.16 35.02
N ASN A 44 1.04 -12.10 33.69
CA ASN A 44 1.66 -11.00 32.95
C ASN A 44 0.93 -10.57 31.67
N PRO A 45 -0.30 -10.01 31.78
CA PRO A 45 -1.08 -9.60 30.61
C PRO A 45 -0.38 -8.50 29.79
N GLY A 46 0.42 -7.64 30.42
CA GLY A 46 1.19 -6.59 29.75
C GLY A 46 2.27 -7.14 28.83
N ALA A 47 3.00 -8.19 29.24
CA ALA A 47 4.01 -8.83 28.40
C ALA A 47 3.38 -9.58 27.22
N ILE A 48 2.25 -10.27 27.44
CA ILE A 48 1.51 -10.93 26.36
C ILE A 48 1.02 -9.92 25.32
N ARG A 49 0.51 -8.77 25.77
CA ARG A 49 0.10 -7.67 24.88
C ARG A 49 1.27 -7.16 24.02
N ALA A 50 2.48 -7.12 24.57
CA ALA A 50 3.68 -6.69 23.85
C ALA A 50 4.19 -7.77 22.87
N ALA A 51 4.11 -9.05 23.25
CA ALA A 51 4.59 -10.18 22.47
C ALA A 51 3.66 -10.59 21.32
N VAL A 52 2.35 -10.38 21.48
CA VAL A 52 1.32 -10.78 20.51
C VAL A 52 0.62 -9.53 19.96
N PRO A 53 1.03 -9.01 18.78
CA PRO A 53 0.50 -7.76 18.21
C PRO A 53 -1.03 -7.70 18.12
N ALA A 54 -1.70 -8.83 17.90
CA ALA A 54 -3.16 -8.89 17.83
C ALA A 54 -3.85 -8.65 19.18
N MET A 55 -3.18 -8.91 20.30
CA MET A 55 -3.72 -8.63 21.64
C MET A 55 -3.49 -7.18 22.09
N MET A 56 -2.79 -6.34 21.32
CA MET A 56 -2.54 -4.93 21.65
C MET A 56 -3.79 -4.11 21.96
N GLY A 57 -4.94 -4.51 21.39
CA GLY A 57 -6.23 -3.84 21.62
C GLY A 57 -7.05 -4.39 22.80
N LEU A 58 -6.62 -5.46 23.46
CA LEU A 58 -7.35 -6.09 24.57
C LEU A 58 -6.94 -5.48 25.90
N THR A 59 -7.90 -5.28 26.81
CA THR A 59 -7.64 -4.86 28.19
C THR A 59 -7.03 -6.00 29.00
N ASP A 60 -6.38 -5.69 30.13
CA ASP A 60 -5.80 -6.72 31.01
C ASP A 60 -6.87 -7.73 31.46
N GLU A 61 -8.10 -7.27 31.66
CA GLU A 61 -9.23 -8.10 32.05
C GLU A 61 -9.67 -9.06 30.94
N GLN A 62 -9.69 -8.58 29.69
CA GLN A 62 -9.97 -9.44 28.54
C GLN A 62 -8.90 -10.50 28.33
N ILE A 63 -7.64 -10.18 28.64
CA ILE A 63 -6.53 -11.15 28.57
C ILE A 63 -6.67 -12.20 29.67
N ARG A 64 -7.06 -11.81 30.89
CA ARG A 64 -7.34 -12.77 31.98
C ARG A 64 -8.55 -13.66 31.67
N GLU A 65 -9.62 -13.09 31.13
CA GLU A 65 -10.79 -13.85 30.71
C GLU A 65 -10.45 -14.83 29.58
N ALA A 66 -9.60 -14.43 28.62
CA ALA A 66 -9.07 -15.33 27.60
C ALA A 66 -8.25 -16.47 28.22
N ALA A 67 -7.43 -16.19 29.22
CA ALA A 67 -6.66 -17.20 29.95
C ALA A 67 -7.57 -18.20 30.69
N ASP A 68 -8.63 -17.73 31.35
CA ASP A 68 -9.61 -18.59 32.01
C ASP A 68 -10.35 -19.50 31.03
N ASN A 69 -10.62 -18.99 29.82
CA ASN A 69 -11.21 -19.80 28.77
C ASN A 69 -10.23 -20.86 28.25
N ILE A 70 -8.94 -20.54 28.10
CA ILE A 70 -7.91 -21.52 27.71
C ILE A 70 -7.77 -22.60 28.78
N GLU A 71 -7.82 -22.23 30.08
CA GLU A 71 -7.77 -23.20 31.17
C GLU A 71 -8.98 -24.15 31.16
N ARG A 72 -10.20 -23.62 31.01
CA ARG A 72 -11.40 -24.46 30.87
C ARG A 72 -11.35 -25.38 29.65
N MET A 73 -10.75 -24.92 28.56
CA MET A 73 -10.53 -25.74 27.37
C MET A 73 -9.49 -26.84 27.64
N ALA A 74 -8.41 -26.54 28.36
CA ALA A 74 -7.38 -27.51 28.72
C ALA A 74 -7.91 -28.62 29.66
N GLU A 75 -8.88 -28.30 30.52
CA GLU A 75 -9.58 -29.26 31.38
C GLU A 75 -10.48 -30.23 30.60
N ASP A 76 -10.92 -29.85 29.39
CA ASP A 76 -11.80 -30.64 28.54
C ASP A 76 -11.14 -30.91 27.17
N ALA A 77 -10.27 -31.92 27.15
CA ALA A 77 -9.52 -32.33 25.96
C ALA A 77 -10.42 -32.75 24.78
N ASP A 78 -11.65 -33.21 25.06
CA ASP A 78 -12.61 -33.59 24.03
C ASP A 78 -13.26 -32.36 23.40
N LEU A 79 -13.61 -31.36 24.21
CA LEU A 79 -14.09 -30.06 23.73
C LEU A 79 -13.04 -29.35 22.88
N LEU A 80 -11.75 -29.46 23.25
CA LEU A 80 -10.62 -28.91 22.50
C LEU A 80 -10.49 -29.55 21.11
N LYS A 81 -10.57 -30.88 21.03
CA LYS A 81 -10.56 -31.60 19.75
C LYS A 81 -11.78 -31.26 18.91
N GLU A 82 -12.96 -31.18 19.50
CA GLU A 82 -14.20 -30.81 18.79
C GLU A 82 -14.12 -29.39 18.24
N THR A 83 -13.67 -28.41 19.04
CA THR A 83 -13.53 -27.02 18.59
C THR A 83 -12.45 -26.87 17.51
N ALA A 84 -11.30 -27.53 17.66
CA ALA A 84 -10.27 -27.51 16.63
C ALA A 84 -10.74 -28.17 15.32
N GLN A 85 -11.43 -29.30 15.42
CA GLN A 85 -11.97 -30.00 14.25
C GLN A 85 -13.09 -29.21 13.57
N LYS A 86 -13.90 -28.50 14.36
CA LYS A 86 -14.92 -27.57 13.87
C LYS A 86 -14.29 -26.38 13.15
N VAL A 87 -13.25 -25.76 13.70
CA VAL A 87 -12.53 -24.64 13.06
C VAL A 87 -11.84 -25.09 11.78
N LYS A 88 -11.17 -26.26 11.81
CA LYS A 88 -10.53 -26.88 10.64
C LYS A 88 -11.51 -27.29 9.54
N GLY A 89 -12.77 -27.56 9.91
CA GLY A 89 -13.85 -27.90 8.99
C GLY A 89 -14.65 -26.69 8.47
N MET A 90 -14.37 -25.47 8.94
CA MET A 90 -15.03 -24.27 8.40
C MET A 90 -14.47 -23.98 7.02
N SER A 91 -15.36 -23.93 6.03
CA SER A 91 -14.98 -23.44 4.71
C SER A 91 -14.66 -21.94 4.77
N GLU A 92 -13.86 -21.44 3.83
CA GLU A 92 -13.61 -20.00 3.68
C GLU A 92 -14.92 -19.21 3.55
N GLU A 93 -15.93 -19.80 2.92
CA GLU A 93 -17.28 -19.25 2.80
C GLU A 93 -18.00 -19.16 4.16
N ASP A 94 -17.83 -20.13 5.05
CA ASP A 94 -18.42 -20.10 6.40
C ASP A 94 -17.73 -19.05 7.28
N VAL A 95 -16.40 -18.91 7.17
CA VAL A 95 -15.66 -17.82 7.82
C VAL A 95 -16.14 -16.47 7.30
N GLN A 96 -16.33 -16.32 5.99
CA GLN A 96 -16.90 -15.11 5.39
C GLN A 96 -18.36 -14.89 5.80
N ARG A 97 -19.19 -15.93 5.93
CA ARG A 97 -20.58 -15.82 6.42
C ARG A 97 -20.63 -15.34 7.86
N MET A 98 -19.71 -15.81 8.71
CA MET A 98 -19.57 -15.30 10.08
C MET A 98 -19.09 -13.84 10.12
N ASN A 99 -18.21 -13.44 9.20
CA ASN A 99 -17.72 -12.08 9.11
C ASN A 99 -18.78 -11.11 8.52
N THR A 100 -19.61 -11.59 7.59
CA THR A 100 -20.68 -10.81 6.94
C THR A 100 -21.93 -10.62 7.81
N HIS A 101 -22.18 -11.52 8.77
CA HIS A 101 -23.29 -11.36 9.74
C HIS A 101 -23.03 -10.31 10.82
N ASN A 102 -21.84 -9.72 10.86
CA ASN A 102 -21.53 -8.63 11.78
C ASN A 102 -20.80 -7.51 11.02
N PRO A 103 -21.52 -6.69 10.23
CA PRO A 103 -20.89 -5.61 9.48
C PRO A 103 -20.06 -4.74 10.43
N PRO A 104 -18.89 -4.25 10.00
CA PRO A 104 -18.03 -3.45 10.86
C PRO A 104 -18.84 -2.29 11.44
N PRO A 105 -18.65 -1.98 12.73
CA PRO A 105 -19.43 -0.95 13.39
C PRO A 105 -19.30 0.37 12.61
N LYS A 106 -20.44 1.01 12.36
CA LYS A 106 -20.51 2.33 11.74
C LYS A 106 -20.83 3.37 12.81
N THR A 107 -20.36 4.58 12.59
CA THR A 107 -20.76 5.77 13.36
C THR A 107 -22.23 6.14 13.09
N SER A 108 -22.78 7.05 13.90
CA SER A 108 -24.13 7.62 13.71
C SER A 108 -24.35 8.19 12.31
N ASN A 109 -23.28 8.69 11.67
CA ASN A 109 -23.32 9.29 10.34
C ASN A 109 -23.04 8.27 9.22
N GLY A 110 -23.03 6.97 9.54
CA GLY A 110 -22.79 5.90 8.59
C GLY A 110 -21.32 5.69 8.21
N LEU A 111 -20.40 6.46 8.80
CA LEU A 111 -18.96 6.34 8.53
C LEU A 111 -18.39 5.08 9.21
N GLY A 112 -17.57 4.31 8.49
CA GLY A 112 -16.95 3.08 8.94
C GLY A 112 -15.43 3.07 8.76
N PRO A 113 -14.74 2.01 9.22
CA PRO A 113 -13.32 1.84 8.99
C PRO A 113 -12.96 1.91 7.50
N GLY A 114 -11.89 2.62 7.17
CA GLY A 114 -11.41 2.86 5.80
C GLY A 114 -12.07 4.04 5.09
N ASP A 115 -12.98 4.78 5.71
CA ASP A 115 -13.47 6.04 5.15
C ASP A 115 -12.42 7.16 5.30
N ARG A 116 -12.20 7.94 4.23
CA ARG A 116 -11.39 9.17 4.30
C ARG A 116 -12.27 10.33 4.76
N VAL A 117 -11.82 11.02 5.79
CA VAL A 117 -12.58 12.07 6.46
C VAL A 117 -11.72 13.29 6.67
N ARG A 118 -12.31 14.47 6.50
CA ARG A 118 -11.73 15.76 6.87
C ARG A 118 -12.16 16.06 8.29
N LEU A 119 -11.19 16.44 9.10
CA LEU A 119 -11.39 16.77 10.49
C LEU A 119 -11.93 18.19 10.57
N ILE A 120 -13.09 18.39 11.19
CA ILE A 120 -13.75 19.69 11.33
C ILE A 120 -14.21 19.93 12.78
N GLY A 121 -14.35 21.19 13.18
CA GLY A 121 -14.93 21.57 14.47
C GLY A 121 -14.15 21.10 15.71
N LEU A 122 -12.87 20.72 15.57
CA LEU A 122 -12.02 20.33 16.70
C LEU A 122 -11.60 21.56 17.50
N THR A 123 -11.56 21.41 18.83
CA THR A 123 -11.16 22.47 19.77
C THR A 123 -9.91 22.06 20.56
N GLY A 124 -9.21 23.03 21.16
CA GLY A 124 -8.02 22.77 21.99
C GLY A 124 -6.84 22.24 21.18
N ALA A 125 -6.04 21.34 21.76
CA ALA A 125 -4.87 20.76 21.08
C ALA A 125 -5.23 19.99 19.80
N ALA A 126 -6.43 19.41 19.73
CA ALA A 126 -6.94 18.73 18.54
C ALA A 126 -7.32 19.72 17.42
N GLY A 127 -7.53 21.00 17.74
CA GLY A 127 -7.88 22.05 16.78
C GLY A 127 -6.82 22.26 15.69
N LEU A 128 -5.56 21.92 15.96
CA LEU A 128 -4.45 21.94 14.99
C LEU A 128 -4.64 20.95 13.83
N HIS A 129 -5.62 20.05 13.92
CA HIS A 129 -5.95 19.08 12.89
C HIS A 129 -7.17 19.47 12.06
N ASN A 130 -7.85 20.58 12.36
CA ASN A 130 -8.96 21.04 11.52
C ASN A 130 -8.48 21.28 10.08
N GLY A 131 -9.27 20.81 9.12
CA GLY A 131 -8.96 20.85 7.69
C GLY A 131 -8.05 19.73 7.21
N LYS A 132 -7.37 19.00 8.10
CA LYS A 132 -6.56 17.83 7.70
C LYS A 132 -7.46 16.67 7.31
N VAL A 133 -6.95 15.82 6.41
CA VAL A 133 -7.60 14.58 6.00
C VAL A 133 -6.98 13.43 6.78
N GLY A 134 -7.82 12.54 7.27
CA GLY A 134 -7.43 11.28 7.89
C GLY A 134 -8.26 10.13 7.35
N MET A 135 -7.93 8.93 7.80
CA MET A 135 -8.67 7.71 7.49
C MET A 135 -9.17 7.08 8.80
N ILE A 136 -10.43 6.66 8.82
CA ILE A 136 -10.99 5.98 9.99
C ILE A 136 -10.28 4.62 10.13
N ALA A 137 -9.43 4.47 11.12
CA ALA A 137 -8.74 3.21 11.41
C ALA A 137 -9.70 2.21 12.07
N ARG A 138 -10.55 2.68 13.00
CA ARG A 138 -11.49 1.85 13.74
C ARG A 138 -12.67 2.65 14.26
N VAL A 139 -13.86 2.07 14.28
CA VAL A 139 -15.02 2.65 14.97
C VAL A 139 -15.14 1.97 16.33
N HIS A 140 -15.05 2.74 17.41
CA HIS A 140 -15.08 2.21 18.77
C HIS A 140 -16.53 2.02 19.23
N ASN A 141 -17.38 3.00 18.94
CA ASN A 141 -18.84 2.93 19.10
C ASN A 141 -19.50 3.88 18.09
N VAL A 142 -20.83 3.92 18.07
CA VAL A 142 -21.61 4.80 17.18
C VAL A 142 -21.22 6.29 17.29
N ASN A 143 -20.66 6.72 18.42
CA ASN A 143 -20.33 8.12 18.71
C ASN A 143 -18.82 8.41 18.72
N CYS A 144 -17.98 7.45 18.34
CA CYS A 144 -16.53 7.62 18.41
C CYS A 144 -15.80 6.76 17.37
N ALA A 145 -15.00 7.41 16.53
CA ALA A 145 -14.13 6.81 15.56
C ALA A 145 -12.67 7.20 15.83
N LEU A 146 -11.77 6.23 15.72
CA LEU A 146 -10.32 6.46 15.73
C LEU A 146 -9.87 6.79 14.31
N VAL A 147 -9.34 7.99 14.13
CA VAL A 147 -8.90 8.50 12.82
C VAL A 147 -7.39 8.60 12.80
N ALA A 148 -6.76 7.89 11.86
CA ALA A 148 -5.35 8.03 11.55
C ALA A 148 -5.17 9.25 10.64
N VAL A 149 -4.48 10.27 11.15
CA VAL A 149 -4.19 11.51 10.42
C VAL A 149 -2.75 11.44 9.91
N GLU A 150 -2.53 11.81 8.65
CA GLU A 150 -1.19 11.78 8.05
C GLU A 150 -0.22 12.69 8.80
N GLY A 151 1.01 12.19 9.03
CA GLY A 151 2.02 12.87 9.84
C GLY A 151 1.81 12.78 11.36
N PHE A 152 0.82 12.03 11.83
CA PHE A 152 0.60 11.78 13.26
C PHE A 152 0.79 10.31 13.62
N PRO A 153 1.65 9.98 14.60
CA PRO A 153 1.97 8.59 14.93
C PRO A 153 0.84 7.86 15.68
N LYS A 154 -0.15 8.60 16.21
CA LYS A 154 -1.23 8.04 17.02
C LYS A 154 -2.59 8.42 16.44
N PRO A 155 -3.53 7.47 16.25
CA PRO A 155 -4.89 7.77 15.88
C PRO A 155 -5.58 8.64 16.92
N ILE A 156 -6.45 9.55 16.47
CA ILE A 156 -7.20 10.47 17.33
C ILE A 156 -8.64 9.97 17.43
N ALA A 157 -9.15 9.86 18.66
CA ALA A 157 -10.55 9.53 18.90
C ALA A 157 -11.44 10.76 18.66
N LEU A 158 -12.30 10.68 17.67
CA LEU A 158 -13.13 11.80 17.20
C LEU A 158 -14.60 11.41 17.18
N LYS A 159 -15.47 12.39 17.49
CA LYS A 159 -16.91 12.23 17.32
C LYS A 159 -17.28 12.30 15.84
N PRO A 160 -18.36 11.63 15.40
CA PRO A 160 -18.81 11.66 14.00
C PRO A 160 -19.12 13.07 13.50
N GLU A 161 -19.56 13.97 14.39
CA GLU A 161 -19.81 15.39 14.10
C GLU A 161 -18.54 16.15 13.69
N ASN A 162 -17.36 15.66 14.08
CA ASN A 162 -16.08 16.24 13.73
C ASN A 162 -15.49 15.66 12.44
N LEU A 163 -16.25 14.82 11.73
CA LEU A 163 -15.80 14.10 10.54
C LEU A 163 -16.69 14.48 9.36
N GLU A 164 -16.10 15.11 8.36
CA GLU A 164 -16.72 15.36 7.06
C GLU A 164 -16.18 14.33 6.06
N LEU A 165 -17.04 13.60 5.37
CA LEU A 165 -16.61 12.63 4.36
C LEU A 165 -15.92 13.39 3.20
N VAL A 166 -14.65 13.06 2.93
CA VAL A 166 -13.93 13.66 1.80
C VAL A 166 -14.18 12.80 0.58
N ASP A 167 -14.83 13.40 -0.41
CA ASP A 167 -15.13 12.89 -1.75
C ASP A 167 -14.92 11.38 -1.92
N SER A 168 -16.03 10.65 -1.83
CA SER A 168 -16.18 9.24 -2.18
C SER A 168 -15.64 8.89 -3.57
N ALA A 169 -15.40 9.88 -4.44
CA ALA A 169 -14.85 9.72 -5.77
C ALA A 169 -13.38 9.26 -5.78
N ALA A 170 -12.61 9.51 -4.71
CA ALA A 170 -11.24 9.02 -4.59
C ALA A 170 -11.16 7.58 -4.04
N ARG A 171 -12.29 6.98 -3.65
CA ARG A 171 -12.35 5.53 -3.49
C ARG A 171 -12.31 4.93 -4.89
N GLY A 172 -11.20 4.26 -5.21
CA GLY A 172 -11.25 3.20 -6.22
C GLY A 172 -12.47 2.31 -5.93
N PRO A 173 -13.10 1.73 -6.96
CA PRO A 173 -14.32 0.95 -6.80
C PRO A 173 -14.13 -0.04 -5.64
N SER A 174 -15.03 0.00 -4.66
CA SER A 174 -14.99 -0.94 -3.53
C SER A 174 -14.97 -2.37 -4.05
N VAL A 175 -14.37 -3.28 -3.32
CA VAL A 175 -14.30 -4.71 -3.72
C VAL A 175 -15.68 -5.29 -4.04
N GLY A 176 -16.71 -4.87 -3.29
CA GLY A 176 -18.10 -5.22 -3.58
C GLY A 176 -18.60 -4.65 -4.92
N SER A 177 -18.24 -3.40 -5.24
CA SER A 177 -18.56 -2.81 -6.54
C SER A 177 -17.77 -3.44 -7.69
N LEU A 178 -16.54 -3.92 -7.48
CA LEU A 178 -15.76 -4.63 -8.51
C LEU A 178 -16.40 -5.96 -8.89
N LYS A 179 -16.81 -6.79 -7.91
CA LYS A 179 -17.55 -8.04 -8.20
C LYS A 179 -18.92 -7.77 -8.82
N SER A 180 -19.64 -6.76 -8.33
CA SER A 180 -20.90 -6.33 -8.95
C SER A 180 -20.70 -5.83 -10.38
N ASN A 181 -19.61 -5.12 -10.65
CA ASN A 181 -19.26 -4.64 -11.99
C ASN A 181 -18.85 -5.81 -12.89
N ALA A 182 -18.14 -6.81 -12.37
CA ALA A 182 -17.80 -8.01 -13.12
C ALA A 182 -19.06 -8.81 -13.52
N GLN A 183 -20.01 -8.95 -12.61
CA GLN A 183 -21.31 -9.56 -12.91
C GLN A 183 -22.10 -8.72 -13.93
N ALA A 184 -22.07 -7.39 -13.82
CA ALA A 184 -22.68 -6.50 -14.80
C ALA A 184 -22.00 -6.63 -16.18
N MET A 185 -20.67 -6.74 -16.23
CA MET A 185 -19.90 -6.99 -17.46
C MET A 185 -20.21 -8.35 -18.08
N LYS A 186 -20.43 -9.38 -17.26
CA LYS A 186 -20.87 -10.71 -17.70
C LYS A 186 -22.27 -10.66 -18.34
N ALA A 187 -23.14 -9.81 -17.81
CA ALA A 187 -24.48 -9.60 -18.33
C ALA A 187 -24.55 -8.63 -19.52
N MET A 188 -23.50 -7.84 -19.79
CA MET A 188 -23.40 -6.99 -20.96
C MET A 188 -23.00 -7.81 -22.19
N ASP A 189 -23.77 -7.68 -23.28
CA ASP A 189 -23.36 -8.20 -24.57
C ASP A 189 -22.26 -7.30 -25.19
N GLY A 190 -21.51 -7.82 -26.15
CA GLY A 190 -20.46 -7.04 -26.82
C GLY A 190 -21.03 -5.82 -27.55
N ALA A 191 -22.29 -5.89 -27.98
CA ALA A 191 -22.98 -4.76 -28.60
C ALA A 191 -23.14 -3.57 -27.64
N LYS A 192 -23.54 -3.80 -26.38
CA LYS A 192 -23.62 -2.76 -25.35
C LYS A 192 -22.25 -2.19 -25.00
N LEU A 193 -21.22 -3.04 -24.87
CA LEU A 193 -19.85 -2.56 -24.61
C LEU A 193 -19.34 -1.67 -25.75
N ARG A 194 -19.58 -2.06 -27.01
CA ARG A 194 -19.19 -1.24 -28.17
C ARG A 194 -19.99 0.07 -28.21
N ALA A 195 -21.28 0.04 -27.89
CA ALA A 195 -22.11 1.23 -27.82
C ALA A 195 -21.63 2.18 -26.70
N GLN A 196 -21.25 1.64 -25.53
CA GLN A 196 -20.71 2.40 -24.42
C GLN A 196 -19.34 3.01 -24.77
N ALA A 197 -18.44 2.26 -25.40
CA ALA A 197 -17.16 2.75 -25.89
C ALA A 197 -17.34 3.89 -26.92
N LYS A 198 -18.28 3.73 -27.86
CA LYS A 198 -18.62 4.77 -28.84
C LYS A 198 -19.15 6.03 -28.16
N MET A 199 -20.06 5.88 -27.18
CA MET A 199 -20.55 7.01 -26.39
C MET A 199 -19.40 7.71 -25.64
N MET A 200 -18.46 6.97 -25.07
CA MET A 200 -17.29 7.55 -24.40
C MET A 200 -16.36 8.31 -25.36
N ARG A 201 -16.26 7.92 -26.63
CA ARG A 201 -15.48 8.67 -27.63
C ARG A 201 -16.19 9.93 -28.14
N GLU A 202 -17.51 9.87 -28.25
CA GLU A 202 -18.32 10.98 -28.76
C GLU A 202 -18.61 12.04 -27.70
N MET A 203 -18.65 11.64 -26.42
CA MET A 203 -18.84 12.58 -25.31
C MET A 203 -17.55 13.32 -24.97
N ASP A 204 -17.70 14.61 -24.67
CA ASP A 204 -16.63 15.41 -24.11
C ASP A 204 -16.12 14.79 -22.79
N PRO A 205 -14.80 14.57 -22.64
CA PRO A 205 -14.21 14.02 -21.42
C PRO A 205 -14.64 14.76 -20.15
N ALA A 206 -14.77 16.10 -20.18
CA ALA A 206 -15.19 16.84 -18.99
C ALA A 206 -16.65 16.54 -18.61
N ALA A 207 -17.53 16.28 -19.58
CA ALA A 207 -18.88 15.79 -19.33
C ALA A 207 -18.89 14.36 -18.77
N LEU A 208 -18.03 13.47 -19.29
CA LEU A 208 -17.90 12.10 -18.78
C LEU A 208 -17.44 12.05 -17.32
N ARG A 209 -16.48 12.91 -16.93
CA ARG A 209 -16.04 13.05 -15.53
C ARG A 209 -17.17 13.46 -14.59
N LYS A 210 -18.09 14.32 -15.05
CA LYS A 210 -19.25 14.75 -14.27
C LYS A 210 -20.31 13.67 -14.15
N LEU A 211 -20.52 12.89 -15.21
CA LEU A 211 -21.54 11.83 -15.24
C LEU A 211 -21.10 10.57 -14.50
N ASN A 212 -19.82 10.21 -14.60
CA ASN A 212 -19.28 9.03 -13.95
C ASN A 212 -18.10 9.42 -13.05
N PRO A 213 -18.27 9.36 -11.72
CA PRO A 213 -17.22 9.74 -10.78
C PRO A 213 -15.96 8.86 -10.90
N ALA A 214 -16.04 7.65 -11.46
CA ALA A 214 -14.87 6.83 -11.71
C ALA A 214 -13.89 7.46 -12.72
N PHE A 215 -14.37 8.35 -13.60
CA PHE A 215 -13.52 9.08 -14.54
C PHE A 215 -13.02 10.41 -13.99
N ALA A 216 -13.50 10.87 -12.83
CA ALA A 216 -13.22 12.20 -12.31
C ALA A 216 -11.72 12.53 -12.22
N SER A 217 -10.89 11.51 -11.93
CA SER A 217 -9.43 11.65 -11.83
C SER A 217 -8.66 11.23 -13.09
N MET A 218 -9.33 10.85 -14.18
CA MET A 218 -8.67 10.38 -15.41
C MET A 218 -8.41 11.54 -16.38
N THR A 219 -7.27 11.53 -17.07
CA THR A 219 -6.95 12.50 -18.13
C THR A 219 -7.81 12.26 -19.38
N ASN A 220 -7.78 13.20 -20.35
CA ASN A 220 -8.58 13.06 -21.57
C ASN A 220 -8.10 11.84 -22.38
N GLU A 221 -6.79 11.64 -22.46
CA GLU A 221 -6.11 10.52 -23.08
C GLU A 221 -6.45 9.21 -22.38
N GLU A 222 -6.44 9.17 -21.05
CA GLU A 222 -6.80 7.98 -20.28
C GLU A 222 -8.26 7.56 -20.51
N ILE A 223 -9.18 8.51 -20.63
CA ILE A 223 -10.59 8.23 -20.93
C ILE A 223 -10.74 7.67 -22.35
N LYS A 224 -10.01 8.23 -23.33
CA LYS A 224 -9.98 7.69 -24.71
C LYS A 224 -9.40 6.27 -24.73
N MET A 225 -8.29 6.04 -24.04
CA MET A 225 -7.66 4.73 -23.95
C MET A 225 -8.58 3.71 -23.26
N ALA A 226 -9.33 4.11 -22.23
CA ALA A 226 -10.33 3.27 -21.60
C ALA A 226 -11.48 2.91 -22.57
N ALA A 227 -11.90 3.86 -23.42
CA ALA A 227 -12.88 3.58 -24.47
C ALA A 227 -12.33 2.58 -25.51
N ASP A 228 -11.07 2.72 -25.91
CA ASP A 228 -10.41 1.81 -26.85
C ASP A 228 -10.27 0.39 -26.29
N GLN A 229 -9.87 0.26 -25.02
CA GLN A 229 -9.82 -1.02 -24.32
C GLN A 229 -11.22 -1.66 -24.22
N MET A 230 -12.26 -0.86 -23.97
CA MET A 230 -13.63 -1.33 -23.91
C MET A 230 -14.13 -1.82 -25.29
N GLU A 231 -13.74 -1.16 -26.38
CA GLU A 231 -14.03 -1.63 -27.74
C GLU A 231 -13.28 -2.93 -28.07
N GLN A 232 -12.01 -3.05 -27.69
CA GLN A 232 -11.26 -4.31 -27.88
C GLN A 232 -11.89 -5.48 -27.12
N LEU A 233 -12.37 -5.25 -25.89
CA LEU A 233 -13.12 -6.25 -25.12
C LEU A 233 -14.48 -6.57 -25.74
N ALA A 234 -15.12 -5.59 -26.41
CA ALA A 234 -16.36 -5.79 -27.13
C ALA A 234 -16.17 -6.63 -28.40
N ASP A 235 -15.06 -6.41 -29.10
CA ASP A 235 -14.68 -7.09 -30.34
C ASP A 235 -14.18 -8.52 -30.08
N ASN A 236 -13.58 -8.77 -28.91
CA ASN A 236 -13.00 -10.06 -28.55
C ASN A 236 -13.74 -10.73 -27.37
N PRO A 237 -14.75 -11.59 -27.64
CA PRO A 237 -15.53 -12.23 -26.60
C PRO A 237 -14.74 -13.20 -25.73
N GLU A 238 -13.65 -13.79 -26.25
CA GLU A 238 -12.78 -14.69 -25.48
C GLU A 238 -11.93 -13.89 -24.48
N LEU A 239 -11.37 -12.75 -24.90
CA LEU A 239 -10.66 -11.84 -23.99
C LEU A 239 -11.57 -11.36 -22.86
N ARG A 240 -12.84 -11.07 -23.18
CA ARG A 240 -13.83 -10.69 -22.17
C ARG A 240 -14.12 -11.82 -21.18
N LYS A 241 -14.28 -13.06 -21.64
CA LYS A 241 -14.46 -14.21 -20.74
C LYS A 241 -13.26 -14.37 -19.82
N GLN A 242 -12.04 -14.21 -20.36
CA GLN A 242 -10.82 -14.28 -19.57
C GLN A 242 -10.75 -13.17 -18.52
N ALA A 243 -11.04 -11.92 -18.89
CA ALA A 243 -11.08 -10.79 -17.95
C ALA A 243 -12.13 -10.99 -16.84
N VAL A 244 -13.32 -11.50 -17.18
CA VAL A 244 -14.35 -11.82 -16.18
C VAL A 244 -13.91 -12.97 -15.28
N ALA A 245 -13.32 -14.02 -15.83
CA ALA A 245 -12.83 -15.17 -15.06
C ALA A 245 -11.69 -14.77 -14.11
N GLU A 246 -10.81 -13.88 -14.54
CA GLU A 246 -9.74 -13.32 -13.71
C GLU A 246 -10.33 -12.52 -12.53
N ILE A 247 -11.33 -11.67 -12.77
CA ILE A 247 -11.99 -10.91 -11.70
C ILE A 247 -12.81 -11.83 -10.76
N GLU A 248 -13.50 -12.84 -11.30
CA GLU A 248 -14.24 -13.83 -10.51
C GLU A 248 -13.30 -14.70 -9.65
N GLY A 249 -12.09 -14.98 -10.15
CA GLY A 249 -11.06 -15.76 -9.47
C GLY A 249 -10.34 -15.03 -8.34
N TYR A 250 -10.38 -13.69 -8.30
CA TYR A 250 -9.77 -12.94 -7.21
C TYR A 250 -10.61 -12.98 -5.93
N THR A 251 -9.94 -13.27 -4.82
CA THR A 251 -10.55 -13.08 -3.50
C THR A 251 -10.77 -11.58 -3.24
N PRO A 252 -11.73 -11.21 -2.37
CA PRO A 252 -11.94 -9.81 -2.00
C PRO A 252 -10.67 -9.09 -1.53
N GLU A 253 -9.80 -9.80 -0.81
CA GLU A 253 -8.52 -9.28 -0.32
C GLU A 253 -7.50 -9.13 -1.44
N GLN A 254 -7.45 -10.06 -2.40
CA GLN A 254 -6.61 -9.93 -3.58
C GLN A 254 -7.05 -8.78 -4.46
N LEU A 255 -8.35 -8.56 -4.62
CA LEU A 255 -8.91 -7.40 -5.32
C LEU A 255 -8.56 -6.09 -4.61
N ALA A 256 -8.65 -6.05 -3.27
CA ALA A 256 -8.21 -4.90 -2.49
C ALA A 256 -6.72 -4.63 -2.70
N LYS A 257 -5.87 -5.66 -2.56
CA LYS A 257 -4.43 -5.57 -2.80
C LYS A 257 -4.10 -5.15 -4.23
N HIS A 258 -4.84 -5.65 -5.23
CA HIS A 258 -4.64 -5.29 -6.63
C HIS A 258 -5.07 -3.85 -6.89
N ASN A 259 -6.17 -3.39 -6.30
CA ASN A 259 -6.62 -2.01 -6.43
C ASN A 259 -5.65 -1.04 -5.73
N ASP A 260 -5.16 -1.41 -4.55
CA ASP A 260 -4.13 -0.65 -3.82
C ASP A 260 -2.80 -0.67 -4.58
N ALA A 261 -2.41 -1.80 -5.14
CA ALA A 261 -1.20 -1.92 -5.97
C ALA A 261 -1.33 -1.14 -7.27
N ALA A 262 -2.50 -1.11 -7.90
CA ALA A 262 -2.76 -0.30 -9.09
C ALA A 262 -2.76 1.19 -8.74
N ALA A 263 -3.31 1.59 -7.60
CA ALA A 263 -3.23 2.97 -7.10
C ALA A 263 -1.78 3.36 -6.78
N GLN A 264 -1.01 2.46 -6.16
CA GLN A 264 0.43 2.65 -5.93
C GLN A 264 1.22 2.69 -7.23
N GLN A 265 0.88 1.86 -8.22
CA GLN A 265 1.51 1.92 -9.54
C GLN A 265 1.19 3.25 -10.21
N ARG A 266 -0.04 3.75 -10.18
CA ARG A 266 -0.36 5.09 -10.70
C ARG A 266 0.46 6.16 -10.00
N TYR A 267 0.61 6.07 -8.68
CA TYR A 267 1.48 6.95 -7.92
C TYR A 267 2.95 6.83 -8.37
N LEU A 268 3.51 5.63 -8.44
CA LEU A 268 4.90 5.39 -8.85
C LEU A 268 5.16 5.79 -10.31
N ARG A 269 4.21 5.53 -11.21
CA ARG A 269 4.30 5.85 -12.64
C ARG A 269 4.28 7.35 -12.88
N SER A 270 3.62 8.12 -12.02
CA SER A 270 3.73 9.59 -12.06
C SER A 270 5.15 10.12 -11.79
N PHE A 271 6.03 9.29 -11.22
CA PHE A 271 7.45 9.59 -11.04
C PHE A 271 8.36 8.84 -12.02
N GLU A 272 7.80 8.08 -12.97
CA GLU A 272 8.63 7.42 -13.98
C GLU A 272 9.18 8.44 -14.98
N PRO A 273 10.46 8.34 -15.36
CA PRO A 273 11.12 9.25 -16.29
C PRO A 273 10.40 9.44 -17.62
N GLY A 274 9.74 8.38 -18.12
CA GLY A 274 8.95 8.43 -19.35
C GLY A 274 7.71 9.32 -19.20
N HIS A 275 6.99 9.22 -18.09
CA HIS A 275 5.82 10.06 -17.81
C HIS A 275 6.19 11.50 -17.51
N MET A 276 7.33 11.77 -16.86
CA MET A 276 7.80 13.15 -16.72
C MET A 276 8.16 13.79 -18.06
N LYS A 277 8.71 13.00 -19.00
CA LYS A 277 8.99 13.47 -20.36
C LYS A 277 7.71 13.74 -21.13
N GLU A 278 6.75 12.80 -21.12
CA GLU A 278 5.43 13.02 -21.72
C GLU A 278 4.73 14.24 -21.13
N ALA A 279 4.75 14.41 -19.81
CA ALA A 279 4.18 15.58 -19.15
C ALA A 279 4.89 16.88 -19.57
N ALA A 280 6.22 16.86 -19.73
CA ALA A 280 6.98 18.02 -20.21
C ALA A 280 6.69 18.33 -21.69
N ASP A 281 6.57 17.31 -22.54
CA ASP A 281 6.23 17.44 -23.95
C ASP A 281 4.78 17.94 -24.12
N GLU A 282 3.86 17.48 -23.28
CA GLU A 282 2.47 17.94 -23.20
C GLU A 282 2.38 19.39 -22.72
N MET A 283 3.16 19.78 -21.70
CA MET A 283 3.26 21.18 -21.28
C MET A 283 3.81 22.08 -22.39
N MET A 284 4.74 21.60 -23.22
CA MET A 284 5.23 22.34 -24.39
C MET A 284 4.21 22.41 -25.53
N ALA A 285 3.35 21.40 -25.68
CA ALA A 285 2.28 21.37 -26.68
C ALA A 285 1.06 22.21 -26.26
N THR A 286 0.93 22.53 -24.98
CA THR A 286 -0.19 23.31 -24.44
C THR A 286 -0.06 24.76 -24.91
N PRO A 287 -1.07 25.32 -25.61
CA PRO A 287 -1.00 26.69 -26.10
C PRO A 287 -0.83 27.68 -24.93
N PRO A 288 0.00 28.75 -25.08
CA PRO A 288 0.29 29.69 -24.01
C PRO A 288 -0.95 30.30 -23.34
N GLU A 289 -2.00 30.55 -24.12
CA GLU A 289 -3.27 31.09 -23.61
C GLU A 289 -3.95 30.14 -22.61
N GLU A 290 -3.85 28.83 -22.83
CA GLU A 290 -4.43 27.83 -21.94
C GLU A 290 -3.62 27.72 -20.63
N LEU A 291 -2.29 27.86 -20.70
CA LEU A 291 -1.44 27.96 -19.51
C LEU A 291 -1.76 29.21 -18.67
N LYS A 292 -2.07 30.34 -19.32
CA LYS A 292 -2.51 31.57 -18.64
C LYS A 292 -3.87 31.40 -17.98
N GLU A 293 -4.81 30.78 -18.67
CA GLU A 293 -6.13 30.49 -18.11
C GLU A 293 -6.02 29.55 -16.90
N GLN A 294 -5.18 28.52 -17.00
CA GLN A 294 -4.89 27.61 -15.90
C GLN A 294 -4.26 28.35 -14.70
N ALA A 295 -3.30 29.24 -14.94
CA ALA A 295 -2.71 30.09 -13.91
C ALA A 295 -3.75 31.01 -13.25
N ALA A 296 -4.61 31.65 -14.05
CA ALA A 296 -5.69 32.50 -13.54
C ALA A 296 -6.68 31.69 -12.68
N GLN A 297 -7.01 30.47 -13.09
CA GLN A 297 -7.87 29.58 -12.32
C GLN A 297 -7.22 29.21 -10.98
N MET A 298 -5.91 28.88 -10.98
CA MET A 298 -5.17 28.57 -9.76
C MET A 298 -5.14 29.73 -8.76
N ARG A 299 -4.98 30.97 -9.24
CA ARG A 299 -5.06 32.18 -8.40
C ARG A 299 -6.46 32.41 -7.85
N SER A 300 -7.49 32.14 -8.65
CA SER A 300 -8.88 32.44 -8.28
C SER A 300 -9.39 31.60 -7.11
N ASP A 301 -8.95 30.34 -7.02
CA ASP A 301 -9.39 29.42 -5.98
C ASP A 301 -8.29 28.39 -5.59
N PRO A 302 -7.32 28.80 -4.75
CA PRO A 302 -6.25 27.92 -4.28
C PRO A 302 -6.77 26.73 -3.45
N ALA A 303 -7.91 26.90 -2.77
CA ALA A 303 -8.53 25.84 -1.98
C ALA A 303 -9.06 24.72 -2.89
N LYS A 304 -9.66 25.08 -4.03
CA LYS A 304 -10.05 24.11 -5.05
C LYS A 304 -8.85 23.41 -5.67
N VAL A 305 -7.75 24.14 -5.95
CA VAL A 305 -6.51 23.52 -6.44
C VAL A 305 -5.99 22.46 -5.48
N ARG A 306 -5.96 22.74 -4.16
CA ARG A 306 -5.59 21.73 -3.15
C ARG A 306 -6.51 20.52 -3.16
N ALA A 307 -7.80 20.73 -3.38
CA ALA A 307 -8.78 19.65 -3.41
C ALA A 307 -8.60 18.77 -4.66
N THR A 308 -8.31 19.38 -5.81
CA THR A 308 -8.26 18.68 -7.10
C THR A 308 -6.87 18.14 -7.46
N VAL A 309 -5.80 18.76 -6.97
CA VAL A 309 -4.41 18.38 -7.28
C VAL A 309 -3.74 17.87 -6.00
N PRO A 310 -3.70 16.54 -5.77
CA PRO A 310 -3.14 15.96 -4.54
C PRO A 310 -1.69 16.36 -4.26
N ALA A 311 -0.89 16.56 -5.31
CA ALA A 311 0.49 17.02 -5.20
C ALA A 311 0.61 18.46 -4.65
N MET A 312 -0.46 19.26 -4.71
CA MET A 312 -0.49 20.63 -4.16
C MET A 312 -1.27 20.74 -2.84
N ALA A 313 -1.84 19.64 -2.33
CA ALA A 313 -2.70 19.66 -1.15
C ALA A 313 -2.02 20.23 0.12
N HIS A 314 -0.69 20.15 0.19
CA HIS A 314 0.13 20.63 1.29
C HIS A 314 0.75 22.03 1.07
N LEU A 315 0.45 22.67 -0.07
CA LEU A 315 0.91 24.02 -0.37
C LEU A 315 -0.03 25.07 0.23
N SER A 316 0.56 26.13 0.81
CA SER A 316 -0.21 27.30 1.24
C SER A 316 -0.83 28.03 0.05
N ASP A 317 -1.85 28.86 0.29
CA ASP A 317 -2.46 29.71 -0.75
C ASP A 317 -1.39 30.54 -1.47
N GLU A 318 -0.43 31.09 -0.72
CA GLU A 318 0.69 31.87 -1.24
C GLU A 318 1.60 31.04 -2.15
N GLN A 319 1.89 29.78 -1.78
CA GLN A 319 2.70 28.89 -2.60
C GLN A 319 1.98 28.50 -3.90
N ILE A 320 0.66 28.31 -3.85
CA ILE A 320 -0.16 28.01 -5.04
C ILE A 320 -0.22 29.23 -5.96
N CYS A 321 -0.42 30.43 -5.41
CA CYS A 321 -0.36 31.68 -6.19
C CYS A 321 1.03 31.90 -6.81
N ALA A 322 2.10 31.64 -6.08
CA ALA A 322 3.45 31.72 -6.62
C ALA A 322 3.71 30.68 -7.73
N ALA A 323 3.14 29.48 -7.61
CA ALA A 323 3.18 28.47 -8.67
C ALA A 323 2.39 28.94 -9.91
N ALA A 324 1.24 29.55 -9.71
CA ALA A 324 0.44 30.14 -10.80
C ALA A 324 1.19 31.30 -11.49
N ASP A 325 1.88 32.16 -10.74
CA ASP A 325 2.70 33.24 -11.31
C ASP A 325 3.89 32.71 -12.12
N ASN A 326 4.46 31.58 -11.72
CA ASN A 326 5.48 30.90 -12.52
C ASN A 326 4.90 30.33 -13.81
N LEU A 327 3.70 29.73 -13.78
CA LEU A 327 3.00 29.25 -14.99
C LEU A 327 2.70 30.40 -15.96
N ASP A 328 2.22 31.53 -15.46
CA ASP A 328 1.94 32.73 -16.26
C ASP A 328 3.22 33.27 -16.92
N ARG A 329 4.34 33.33 -16.17
CA ARG A 329 5.66 33.69 -16.71
C ARG A 329 6.18 32.69 -17.75
N MET A 330 5.89 31.39 -17.58
CA MET A 330 6.26 30.37 -18.56
C MET A 330 5.44 30.53 -19.84
N ALA A 331 4.15 30.88 -19.73
CA ALA A 331 3.31 31.16 -20.87
C ALA A 331 3.79 32.40 -21.65
N ASP A 332 4.27 33.43 -20.97
CA ASP A 332 4.85 34.63 -21.60
C ASP A 332 6.26 34.41 -22.16
N ASN A 333 6.97 33.38 -21.69
CA ASN A 333 8.36 33.14 -22.04
C ASN A 333 8.62 31.68 -22.40
N SER A 334 8.43 31.36 -23.68
CA SER A 334 8.71 30.03 -24.26
C SER A 334 10.12 29.52 -23.96
N SER A 335 11.13 30.40 -23.85
CA SER A 335 12.49 29.97 -23.52
C SER A 335 12.63 29.47 -22.08
N LEU A 336 11.85 30.04 -21.15
CA LEU A 336 11.78 29.54 -19.78
C LEU A 336 11.11 28.16 -19.77
N LEU A 337 10.09 27.95 -20.61
CA LEU A 337 9.39 26.69 -20.73
C LEU A 337 10.31 25.57 -21.27
N GLU A 338 11.11 25.87 -22.30
CA GLU A 338 12.17 24.99 -22.80
C GLU A 338 13.25 24.69 -21.74
N GLU A 339 13.71 25.70 -21.01
CA GLU A 339 14.68 25.52 -19.93
C GLU A 339 14.11 24.63 -18.81
N THR A 340 12.83 24.83 -18.46
CA THR A 340 12.16 24.05 -17.42
C THR A 340 11.97 22.61 -17.86
N SER A 341 11.54 22.38 -19.10
CA SER A 341 11.45 21.05 -19.71
C SER A 341 12.81 20.34 -19.72
N SER A 342 13.87 21.05 -20.15
CA SER A 342 15.24 20.53 -20.15
C SER A 342 15.75 20.18 -18.74
N LYS A 343 15.43 21.00 -17.73
CA LYS A 343 15.74 20.69 -16.32
C LYS A 343 14.98 19.45 -15.84
N ILE A 344 13.68 19.33 -16.12
CA ILE A 344 12.87 18.16 -15.75
C ILE A 344 13.45 16.89 -16.39
N GLN A 345 13.78 16.95 -17.68
CA GLN A 345 14.45 15.85 -18.38
C GLN A 345 15.82 15.52 -17.77
N GLY A 346 16.60 16.53 -17.39
CA GLY A 346 17.88 16.36 -16.70
C GLY A 346 17.74 15.67 -15.34
N TYR A 347 16.77 16.06 -14.52
CA TYR A 347 16.47 15.43 -13.23
C TYR A 347 16.02 13.97 -13.41
N ALA A 348 15.15 13.70 -14.38
CA ALA A 348 14.70 12.35 -14.68
C ALA A 348 15.89 11.44 -15.06
N THR A 349 16.79 11.96 -15.91
CA THR A 349 17.99 11.22 -16.34
C THR A 349 18.97 11.01 -15.19
N ALA A 350 19.17 12.01 -14.33
CA ALA A 350 20.04 11.90 -13.15
C ALA A 350 19.50 10.89 -12.12
N GLN A 351 18.19 10.85 -11.89
CA GLN A 351 17.56 9.88 -10.99
C GLN A 351 17.65 8.45 -11.54
N ILE A 352 17.46 8.25 -12.86
CA ILE A 352 17.71 6.94 -13.50
C ILE A 352 19.16 6.53 -13.29
N THR A 353 20.09 7.46 -13.51
CA THR A 353 21.53 7.18 -13.44
C THR A 353 21.96 6.84 -12.01
N ASP A 354 21.45 7.54 -10.99
CA ASP A 354 21.69 7.21 -9.58
C ASP A 354 21.09 5.85 -9.19
N ARG A 355 19.88 5.54 -9.68
CA ARG A 355 19.21 4.26 -9.39
C ARG A 355 19.90 3.08 -10.08
N MET A 356 20.31 3.24 -11.34
CA MET A 356 21.14 2.29 -12.07
C MET A 356 22.51 2.15 -11.40
N GLY A 357 23.13 3.26 -10.99
CA GLY A 357 24.39 3.24 -10.25
C GLY A 357 24.31 2.47 -8.94
N LYS A 358 23.17 2.52 -8.23
CA LYS A 358 22.92 1.70 -7.03
C LYS A 358 22.70 0.23 -7.36
N LEU A 359 21.94 -0.08 -8.41
CA LEU A 359 21.68 -1.45 -8.87
C LEU A 359 22.88 -2.15 -9.50
N TYR A 360 23.83 -1.39 -10.05
CA TYR A 360 25.07 -1.87 -10.67
C TYR A 360 26.33 -1.47 -9.90
N SER A 361 26.17 -1.03 -8.64
CA SER A 361 27.32 -0.74 -7.77
C SER A 361 28.13 -2.02 -7.56
N ALA A 362 29.46 -1.90 -7.50
CA ALA A 362 30.38 -3.03 -7.42
C ALA A 362 30.10 -3.98 -6.24
N ASP A 363 29.47 -3.48 -5.18
CA ASP A 363 29.06 -4.27 -4.02
C ASP A 363 27.89 -5.22 -4.33
N SER A 364 26.98 -4.85 -5.24
CA SER A 364 25.88 -5.72 -5.71
C SER A 364 26.37 -6.78 -6.70
N ALA A 365 27.37 -6.46 -7.52
CA ALA A 365 28.01 -7.41 -8.42
C ALA A 365 28.80 -8.48 -7.65
N ALA A 366 29.54 -8.08 -6.61
CA ALA A 366 30.25 -9.00 -5.73
C ALA A 366 29.29 -9.91 -4.92
N ALA A 367 28.13 -9.38 -4.50
CA ALA A 367 27.09 -10.18 -3.85
C ALA A 367 26.39 -11.17 -4.80
N GLY A 368 26.26 -10.82 -6.09
CA GLY A 368 25.75 -11.71 -7.13
C GLY A 368 26.73 -12.85 -7.47
N GLU A 369 28.03 -12.55 -7.55
CA GLU A 369 29.10 -13.54 -7.80
C GLU A 369 29.20 -14.56 -6.65
N ALA A 370 29.15 -14.11 -5.39
CA ALA A 370 29.18 -15.00 -4.23
C ALA A 370 27.97 -15.95 -4.17
N ARG A 371 26.79 -15.50 -4.59
CA ARG A 371 25.57 -16.36 -4.66
C ARG A 371 25.62 -17.35 -5.82
N MET A 372 26.26 -17.03 -6.93
CA MET A 372 26.46 -17.96 -8.04
C MET A 372 27.49 -19.04 -7.71
N GLU A 373 28.56 -18.70 -6.97
CA GLU A 373 29.51 -19.70 -6.45
C GLU A 373 28.86 -20.68 -5.47
N GLU A 374 27.88 -20.24 -4.67
CA GLU A 374 27.13 -21.11 -3.75
C GLU A 374 26.14 -22.04 -4.49
N LEU A 375 25.55 -21.58 -5.60
CA LEU A 375 24.63 -22.37 -6.42
C LEU A 375 25.33 -23.37 -7.36
N TYR A 376 26.55 -23.06 -7.82
CA TYR A 376 27.33 -23.93 -8.71
C TYR A 376 28.47 -24.70 -8.03
N GLY A 377 28.88 -24.32 -6.81
CA GLY A 377 29.93 -24.98 -6.03
C GLY A 377 29.51 -26.30 -5.38
N GLY A 378 28.22 -26.67 -5.43
CA GLY A 378 27.68 -27.88 -4.79
C GLY A 378 27.71 -29.17 -5.62
N LEU A 379 28.19 -29.14 -6.88
CA LEU A 379 28.10 -30.30 -7.81
C LEU A 379 29.44 -31.00 -8.11
N GLY A 380 30.45 -30.88 -7.25
CA GLY A 380 31.74 -31.53 -7.46
C GLY A 380 32.26 -32.27 -6.24
N SER A 381 31.90 -33.54 -6.07
CA SER A 381 32.83 -34.63 -5.69
C SER A 381 32.06 -35.88 -5.23
N ALA A 382 31.83 -36.80 -6.16
CA ALA A 382 31.71 -38.23 -5.88
C ALA A 382 31.80 -39.02 -7.20
N ALA A 383 33.02 -39.24 -7.70
CA ALA A 383 33.29 -40.37 -8.58
C ALA A 383 34.77 -40.73 -8.54
N THR A 384 34.99 -42.03 -8.39
CA THR A 384 36.19 -42.78 -8.08
C THR A 384 37.21 -42.84 -9.22
N GLY A 385 38.45 -43.20 -8.83
CA GLY A 385 39.66 -43.22 -9.64
C GLY A 385 39.61 -44.03 -10.94
N GLU A 386 40.54 -43.69 -11.82
CA GLU A 386 41.44 -44.64 -12.47
C GLU A 386 42.72 -43.90 -12.88
N GLU A 387 43.83 -44.61 -12.76
CA GLU A 387 45.20 -44.18 -13.00
C GLU A 387 45.44 -43.93 -14.49
N GLU A 388 46.13 -42.85 -14.87
CA GLU A 388 46.96 -42.87 -16.07
C GLU A 388 48.08 -41.83 -16.02
N GLU A 389 49.21 -42.23 -16.61
CA GLU A 389 50.54 -41.65 -16.52
C GLU A 389 50.69 -40.23 -17.07
N THR A 390 51.69 -39.54 -16.50
CA THR A 390 52.26 -38.25 -16.91
C THR A 390 52.64 -38.19 -18.40
N PRO A 391 52.72 -36.97 -18.98
CA PRO A 391 54.07 -36.42 -19.07
C PRO A 391 54.21 -34.95 -18.66
N ASP A 392 55.33 -34.76 -17.98
CA ASP A 392 56.11 -33.56 -17.71
C ASP A 392 56.07 -32.49 -18.81
N LEU A 393 55.59 -31.28 -18.45
CA LEU A 393 56.02 -30.03 -19.06
C LEU A 393 56.08 -28.94 -17.98
N GLY A 394 57.31 -28.56 -17.64
CA GLY A 394 57.64 -27.49 -16.71
C GLY A 394 57.15 -26.10 -17.17
N GLY A 395 56.85 -25.27 -16.17
CA GLY A 395 56.52 -23.85 -16.38
C GLY A 395 56.60 -23.09 -15.06
N GLU A 396 57.50 -22.12 -15.03
CA GLU A 396 58.03 -21.43 -13.85
C GLU A 396 57.01 -20.69 -12.96
N THR A 397 57.14 -20.88 -11.65
CA THR A 397 56.43 -20.11 -10.63
C THR A 397 57.03 -18.70 -10.44
N SER A 398 56.31 -17.66 -10.85
CA SER A 398 56.61 -16.26 -10.47
C SER A 398 55.91 -15.88 -9.17
N LYS A 399 56.68 -15.83 -8.07
CA LYS A 399 56.27 -15.36 -6.74
C LYS A 399 56.02 -13.84 -6.75
N LYS A 400 54.77 -13.38 -6.58
CA LYS A 400 54.46 -11.97 -6.29
C LYS A 400 53.94 -11.80 -4.85
N LYS A 401 54.87 -11.59 -3.92
CA LYS A 401 54.63 -11.15 -2.53
C LYS A 401 53.98 -9.76 -2.54
N LYS A 402 52.70 -9.64 -2.18
CA LYS A 402 52.04 -8.35 -1.90
C LYS A 402 52.10 -8.06 -0.40
N LYS A 403 52.92 -7.08 -0.03
CA LYS A 403 53.25 -6.67 1.34
C LYS A 403 52.25 -5.60 1.80
N ASN A 404 51.33 -5.95 2.70
CA ASN A 404 50.36 -5.01 3.29
C ASN A 404 51.07 -4.09 4.30
N LYS A 405 51.09 -2.77 4.01
CA LYS A 405 51.71 -1.74 4.85
C LYS A 405 50.63 -0.98 5.62
N ARG A 406 50.33 -1.44 6.85
CA ARG A 406 49.54 -0.70 7.85
C ARG A 406 50.26 0.61 8.22
N LYS A 407 49.71 1.77 7.84
CA LYS A 407 50.11 3.08 8.38
C LYS A 407 49.23 3.42 9.59
N LYS A 408 49.80 3.34 10.79
CA LYS A 408 49.33 4.03 12.00
C LYS A 408 49.49 5.53 11.77
N LYS A 409 48.40 6.31 11.84
CA LYS A 409 48.45 7.77 11.97
C LYS A 409 48.07 8.12 13.41
N LYS A 410 49.07 8.51 14.21
CA LYS A 410 48.92 9.16 15.52
C LYS A 410 49.06 10.68 15.31
N GLY A 411 48.08 11.44 15.76
CA GLY A 411 48.14 12.88 16.08
C GLY A 411 46.94 13.10 17.00
N LYS A 412 47.02 13.44 18.29
CA LYS A 412 47.80 14.42 19.07
C LYS A 412 47.49 15.88 18.68
N GLY A 413 46.86 16.60 19.62
CA GLY A 413 46.54 18.03 19.62
C GLY A 413 45.03 18.27 19.43
N GLY A 414 44.27 18.92 20.30
CA GLY A 414 44.58 19.74 21.46
C GLY A 414 43.73 21.01 21.42
N GLY A 415 43.00 21.30 22.51
CA GLY A 415 42.65 22.65 22.93
C GLY A 415 41.30 23.24 22.48
N GLY A 416 40.56 23.76 23.46
CA GLY A 416 39.78 24.98 23.27
C GLY A 416 38.28 24.90 23.54
N GLN A 417 37.86 24.84 24.80
CA GLN A 417 36.59 25.46 25.22
C GLN A 417 36.88 26.90 25.65
N PRO A 418 36.09 27.90 25.22
CA PRO A 418 35.92 29.13 25.97
C PRO A 418 34.64 29.06 26.83
N LYS A 419 34.81 29.46 28.09
CA LYS A 419 33.76 29.96 28.98
C LYS A 419 33.70 31.47 28.82
N GLU A 420 32.51 32.04 28.68
CA GLU A 420 32.12 33.39 29.12
C GLU A 420 30.65 33.27 29.55
N ILE A 421 30.32 33.39 30.85
CA ILE A 421 29.88 34.59 31.61
C ILE A 421 28.66 35.25 30.99
#